data_AF-A0A7V8YLR7-F1
#
_entry.id   AF-A0A7V8YLR7-F1
#
_cell.length_a   1.000
_cell.length_b   1.000
_cell.length_c   1.000
_cell.angle_alpha   90.00
_cell.angle_beta   90.00
_cell.angle_gamma   90.00
#
_symmetry.space_group_name_H-M   'P 1'
#
loop_
_entity.id
_entity.type
_entity.pdbx_description
1 polymer ?
#
loop_
_entity_poly.entity_id
_entity_poly.type
_entity_poly.pdbx_seq_one_letter_code
_entity_poly.pdbx_strand_id
1 'polypeptide(L)'
;MHPKTGRLYVVTKGATAGLYAAPEKLRADAVNVLEPVAAVDARVGLVTAGDLSSDGKRLVLRNYAEAFVWRVRKGDLGAALATEPTVVPLPATPQGEAIAYTADSKALITTTEDPAGTGAAVFRVPG
;
A
#
# COMPACT_ATOMS: atom_id res chain seq x y z
N MET A 1 -7.64 -1.92 -2.55
CA MET A 1 -8.98 -1.55 -3.09
C MET A 1 -9.54 -0.42 -2.25
N HIS A 2 -10.24 0.56 -2.83
CA HIS A 2 -10.85 1.62 -2.03
C HIS A 2 -12.08 1.10 -1.26
N PRO A 3 -12.10 1.11 0.08
CA PRO A 3 -13.06 0.37 0.89
C PRO A 3 -14.48 0.94 0.84
N LYS A 4 -14.64 2.20 0.39
CA LYS A 4 -15.96 2.84 0.29
C LYS A 4 -16.56 2.78 -1.10
N THR A 5 -15.73 2.65 -2.13
CA THR A 5 -16.19 2.71 -3.53
C THR A 5 -16.00 1.39 -4.27
N GLY A 6 -15.22 0.46 -3.70
CA GLY A 6 -14.85 -0.79 -4.38
C GLY A 6 -13.85 -0.60 -5.53
N ARG A 7 -13.44 0.63 -5.83
CA ARG A 7 -12.52 0.89 -6.96
C ARG A 7 -11.16 0.24 -6.71
N LEU A 8 -10.69 -0.53 -7.69
CA LEU A 8 -9.38 -1.16 -7.65
C LEU A 8 -8.29 -0.16 -8.03
N TYR A 9 -7.20 -0.18 -7.26
CA TYR A 9 -5.97 0.55 -7.53
C TYR A 9 -4.81 -0.43 -7.50
N VAL A 10 -3.83 -0.22 -8.38
CA VAL A 10 -2.62 -1.02 -8.48
C VAL A 10 -1.42 -0.09 -8.34
N VAL A 11 -0.46 -0.49 -7.52
CA VAL A 11 0.85 0.14 -7.45
C VAL A 11 1.86 -0.83 -8.05
N THR A 12 2.68 -0.37 -8.99
CA THR A 12 3.71 -1.23 -9.60
C THR A 12 4.86 -1.50 -8.62
N LYS A 13 5.43 -2.71 -8.68
CA LYS A 13 6.63 -3.09 -7.93
C LYS A 13 7.86 -2.59 -8.67
N GLY A 14 8.71 -1.79 -8.03
CA GLY A 14 9.93 -1.25 -8.65
C GLY A 14 10.48 -0.02 -7.92
N ALA A 15 11.71 0.38 -8.25
CA ALA A 15 12.33 1.61 -7.74
C ALA A 15 11.66 2.87 -8.30
N THR A 16 11.01 2.76 -9.45
CA THR A 16 10.10 3.74 -10.04
C THR A 16 8.70 3.14 -10.09
N ALA A 17 7.96 3.27 -8.99
CA ALA A 17 6.60 2.79 -8.87
C ALA A 17 5.58 3.84 -9.35
N GLY A 18 4.45 3.37 -9.89
CA GLY A 18 3.32 4.21 -10.30
C GLY A 18 2.02 3.67 -9.74
N LEU A 19 1.10 4.58 -9.39
CA LEU A 19 -0.26 4.29 -9.00
C LEU A 19 -1.17 4.33 -10.24
N TYR A 20 -1.98 3.30 -10.40
CA TYR A 20 -2.94 3.15 -11.47
C TYR A 20 -4.32 2.85 -10.90
N ALA A 21 -5.36 3.35 -11.56
CA ALA A 21 -6.75 3.09 -11.20
C ALA A 21 -7.41 2.21 -12.26
N ALA A 22 -8.11 1.18 -11.83
CA ALA A 22 -9.03 0.46 -12.70
C ALA A 22 -10.28 1.32 -12.98
N PRO A 23 -11.11 0.95 -13.97
CA PRO A 23 -12.43 1.55 -14.16
C PRO A 23 -13.28 1.42 -12.90
N GLU A 24 -14.22 2.34 -12.69
CA GLU A 24 -15.11 2.30 -11.52
C GLU A 24 -15.98 1.03 -11.46
N LYS A 25 -16.30 0.47 -12.63
CA LYS A 25 -17.02 -0.79 -12.78
C LYS A 25 -16.14 -1.79 -13.55
N LEU A 26 -15.72 -2.85 -12.87
CA LEU A 26 -14.94 -3.92 -13.48
C LEU A 26 -15.82 -4.77 -14.39
N ARG A 27 -15.25 -5.22 -15.51
CA ARG A 27 -15.84 -6.22 -16.40
C ARG A 27 -15.22 -7.59 -16.16
N ALA A 28 -16.03 -8.63 -16.08
CA ALA A 28 -15.58 -10.01 -15.87
C ALA A 28 -15.28 -10.74 -17.19
N ASP A 29 -15.79 -10.23 -18.31
CA ASP A 29 -15.77 -10.83 -19.65
C ASP A 29 -14.87 -10.07 -20.63
N ALA A 30 -14.18 -9.02 -20.17
CA ALA A 30 -13.34 -8.19 -21.01
C ALA A 30 -12.15 -7.62 -20.23
N VAL A 31 -11.12 -7.20 -20.96
CA VAL A 31 -9.95 -6.51 -20.38
C VAL A 31 -10.42 -5.21 -19.70
N ASN A 32 -9.91 -5.01 -18.48
CA ASN A 32 -10.02 -3.76 -17.74
C ASN A 32 -8.72 -2.99 -17.93
N VAL A 33 -8.79 -1.85 -18.64
CA VAL A 33 -7.63 -0.97 -18.85
C VAL A 33 -7.46 -0.09 -17.63
N LEU A 34 -6.26 -0.07 -17.06
CA LEU A 34 -5.91 0.76 -15.93
C LEU A 34 -5.32 2.08 -16.41
N GLU A 35 -5.72 3.19 -15.78
CA GLU A 35 -5.24 4.53 -16.09
C GLU A 35 -4.19 4.98 -15.08
N PRO A 36 -3.09 5.63 -15.52
CA PRO A 36 -2.12 6.19 -14.60
C PRO A 36 -2.75 7.32 -13.78
N VAL A 37 -2.51 7.30 -12.47
CA VAL A 37 -3.02 8.31 -11.52
C VAL A 37 -1.90 9.22 -11.02
N ALA A 38 -0.80 8.62 -10.57
CA ALA A 38 0.33 9.34 -10.00
C ALA A 38 1.61 8.50 -10.05
N ALA A 39 2.76 9.17 -10.08
CA ALA A 39 4.03 8.54 -9.75
C ALA A 39 4.15 8.36 -8.23
N VAL A 40 4.77 7.28 -7.78
CA VAL A 40 5.21 7.14 -6.40
C VAL A 40 6.57 7.81 -6.26
N ASP A 41 6.76 8.55 -5.16
CA ASP A 41 8.02 9.24 -4.88
C ASP A 41 9.21 8.25 -4.86
N ALA A 42 10.30 8.60 -5.55
CA ALA A 42 11.50 7.77 -5.62
C ALA A 42 12.14 7.52 -4.24
N ARG A 43 11.88 8.38 -3.25
CA ARG A 43 12.30 8.21 -1.84
C ARG A 43 11.68 6.97 -1.18
N VAL A 44 10.53 6.50 -1.66
CA VAL A 44 9.94 5.23 -1.22
C VAL A 44 10.82 4.04 -1.63
N GLY A 45 11.58 4.18 -2.71
CA GLY A 45 12.44 3.13 -3.23
C GLY A 45 11.64 1.95 -3.78
N LEU A 46 12.16 0.74 -3.57
CA LEU A 46 11.54 -0.49 -4.06
C LEU A 46 10.27 -0.82 -3.25
N VAL A 47 9.11 -0.38 -3.75
CA VAL A 47 7.81 -0.72 -3.19
C VAL A 47 7.63 -2.24 -3.23
N THR A 48 7.21 -2.86 -2.14
CA THR A 48 6.93 -4.30 -2.06
C THR A 48 5.47 -4.61 -1.76
N ALA A 49 4.75 -3.72 -1.06
CA ALA A 49 3.32 -3.86 -0.79
C ALA A 49 2.67 -2.52 -0.43
N GLY A 50 1.34 -2.51 -0.34
CA GLY A 50 0.57 -1.36 0.13
C GLY A 50 -0.87 -1.71 0.46
N ASP A 51 -1.51 -0.86 1.25
CA ASP A 51 -2.89 -1.01 1.68
C ASP A 51 -3.57 0.35 1.91
N LEU A 52 -4.90 0.35 1.95
CA LEU A 52 -5.70 1.53 2.28
C LEU A 52 -6.53 1.22 3.53
N SER A 53 -6.48 2.10 4.52
CA SER A 53 -7.20 1.94 5.79
C SER A 53 -8.70 1.74 5.56
N SER A 54 -9.39 1.03 6.46
CA SER A 54 -10.81 0.65 6.29
C SER A 54 -11.78 1.83 6.19
N ASP A 55 -11.37 3.01 6.68
CA ASP A 55 -12.07 4.28 6.53
C ASP A 55 -11.72 5.06 5.24
N GLY A 56 -10.73 4.60 4.47
CA GLY A 56 -10.25 5.21 3.23
C GLY A 56 -9.39 6.46 3.43
N LYS A 57 -8.97 6.76 4.67
CA LYS A 57 -8.30 8.02 5.02
C LYS A 57 -6.77 7.94 5.06
N ARG A 58 -6.18 6.75 4.99
CA ARG A 58 -4.73 6.56 4.94
C ARG A 58 -4.32 5.51 3.93
N LEU A 59 -3.35 5.87 3.10
CA LEU A 59 -2.64 4.97 2.20
C LEU A 59 -1.31 4.62 2.86
N VAL A 60 -0.96 3.33 2.89
CA VAL A 60 0.38 2.88 3.25
C VAL A 60 1.01 2.20 2.04
N LEU A 61 2.27 2.54 1.76
CA LEU A 61 3.17 1.74 0.94
C LEU A 61 4.34 1.29 1.81
N ARG A 62 4.91 0.12 1.54
CA ARG A 62 6.15 -0.32 2.19
C ARG A 62 7.23 -0.65 1.19
N ASN A 63 8.47 -0.48 1.64
CA ASN A 63 9.63 -1.14 1.08
C ASN A 63 10.14 -2.20 2.08
N TYR A 64 11.39 -2.65 1.93
CA TYR A 64 11.97 -3.64 2.83
C TYR A 64 12.35 -3.10 4.23
N ALA A 65 12.53 -1.79 4.38
CA ALA A 65 12.99 -1.15 5.61
C ALA A 65 11.92 -0.30 6.32
N GLU A 66 10.97 0.26 5.58
CA GLU A 66 10.08 1.33 6.03
C GLU A 66 8.67 1.17 5.47
N ALA A 67 7.70 1.69 6.22
CA ALA A 67 6.35 1.97 5.75
C ALA A 67 6.13 3.49 5.67
N PHE A 68 5.48 3.92 4.59
CA PHE A 68 5.20 5.31 4.26
C PHE A 68 3.69 5.50 4.29
N VAL A 69 3.21 6.38 5.17
CA VAL A 69 1.79 6.60 5.41
C VAL A 69 1.39 8.00 4.95
N TRP A 70 0.46 8.07 3.99
CA TRP A 70 -0.13 9.31 3.52
C TRP A 70 -1.55 9.48 4.02
N ARG A 71 -1.93 10.71 4.34
CA ARG A 71 -3.33 11.08 4.59
C ARG A 71 -4.06 11.27 3.26
N VAL A 72 -5.14 10.54 3.08
CA VAL A 72 -6.02 10.62 1.92
C VAL A 72 -7.19 11.54 2.25
N ARG A 73 -7.37 12.59 1.45
CA ARG A 73 -8.49 13.52 1.59
C ARG A 73 -9.45 13.32 0.42
N LYS A 74 -10.75 13.24 0.72
CA LYS A 74 -11.82 13.07 -0.28
C LYS A 74 -11.61 11.85 -1.21
N GLY A 75 -10.88 10.83 -0.76
CA GLY A 75 -10.57 9.63 -1.55
C GLY A 75 -9.50 9.84 -2.65
N ASP A 76 -8.86 11.02 -2.72
CA ASP A 76 -7.88 11.32 -3.75
C ASP A 76 -6.49 10.78 -3.38
N LEU A 77 -6.17 9.61 -3.93
CA LEU A 77 -4.87 8.94 -3.72
C LEU A 77 -3.73 9.62 -4.48
N GLY A 78 -4.00 10.19 -5.66
CA GLY A 78 -2.99 10.88 -6.46
C GLY A 78 -2.49 12.13 -5.75
N ALA A 79 -3.43 12.94 -5.25
CA ALA A 79 -3.10 14.10 -4.43
C ALA A 79 -2.42 13.72 -3.11
N ALA A 80 -2.79 12.59 -2.50
CA ALA A 80 -2.14 12.11 -1.28
C ALA A 80 -0.65 11.81 -1.52
N LEU A 81 -0.30 11.10 -2.60
CA LEU A 81 1.08 10.75 -2.94
C LEU A 81 1.96 11.97 -3.28
N ALA A 82 1.36 13.12 -3.60
CA ALA A 82 2.08 14.38 -3.80
C ALA A 82 2.40 15.11 -2.46
N THR A 83 2.01 14.55 -1.31
CA THR A 83 2.31 15.10 0.02
C THR A 83 3.40 14.31 0.73
N GLU A 84 3.98 14.90 1.77
CA GLU A 84 5.00 14.22 2.58
C GLU A 84 4.37 13.09 3.41
N PRO A 85 4.88 11.85 3.33
CA PRO A 85 4.41 10.75 4.17
C PRO A 85 4.91 10.87 5.62
N THR A 86 4.20 10.21 6.53
CA THR A 86 4.80 9.78 7.79
C THR A 86 5.59 8.49 7.54
N VAL A 87 6.87 8.48 7.89
CA VAL A 87 7.75 7.32 7.75
C VAL A 87 7.80 6.53 9.05
N VAL A 88 7.60 5.23 8.93
CA VAL A 88 7.55 4.28 10.05
C VAL A 88 8.59 3.20 9.81
N PRO A 89 9.64 3.10 10.65
CA PRO A 89 10.63 2.04 10.53
C PRO A 89 9.98 0.67 10.71
N LEU A 90 10.34 -0.28 9.84
CA LEU A 90 9.92 -1.67 9.96
C LEU A 90 11.03 -2.51 10.60
N PRO A 91 10.69 -3.58 11.32
CA PRO A 91 11.69 -4.53 11.81
C PRO A 91 12.51 -5.10 10.64
N ALA A 92 13.81 -5.30 10.88
CA ALA A 92 14.68 -5.98 9.93
C ALA A 92 14.21 -7.42 9.76
N THR A 93 13.80 -7.78 8.55
CA THR A 93 13.13 -9.06 8.27
C THR A 93 13.60 -9.62 6.93
N PRO A 94 13.66 -10.96 6.76
CA PRO A 94 13.85 -11.54 5.44
C PRO A 94 12.63 -11.19 4.57
N GLN A 95 12.86 -10.46 3.48
CA GLN A 95 11.93 -10.17 2.38
C GLN A 95 10.43 -10.08 2.78
N GLY A 96 10.03 -9.03 3.51
CA GLY A 96 8.61 -8.85 3.79
C GLY A 96 7.82 -8.32 2.58
N GLU A 97 6.81 -9.07 2.14
CA GLU A 97 5.99 -8.77 0.95
C GLU A 97 4.53 -8.37 1.24
N ALA A 98 4.14 -8.25 2.51
CA ALA A 98 2.77 -7.87 2.85
C ALA A 98 2.70 -6.74 3.88
N ILE A 99 1.68 -5.89 3.74
CA ILE A 99 1.28 -4.91 4.76
C ILE A 99 -0.23 -4.74 4.69
N ALA A 100 -0.87 -4.57 5.84
CA ALA A 100 -2.28 -4.27 5.93
C ALA A 100 -2.58 -3.43 7.16
N TYR A 101 -3.61 -2.60 7.10
CA TYR A 101 -4.17 -2.00 8.30
C TYR A 101 -4.97 -3.02 9.11
N THR A 102 -4.97 -2.88 10.44
CA THR A 102 -5.97 -3.54 11.28
C THR A 102 -7.37 -3.07 10.91
N ALA A 103 -8.40 -3.87 11.20
CA ALA A 103 -9.79 -3.53 10.84
C ALA A 103 -10.25 -2.18 11.43
N ASP A 104 -9.77 -1.83 12.63
CA ASP A 104 -10.02 -0.54 13.29
C ASP A 104 -9.11 0.60 12.78
N SER A 105 -8.23 0.31 11.82
CA SER A 105 -7.23 1.20 11.23
C SER A 105 -6.23 1.81 12.22
N LYS A 106 -6.07 1.27 13.43
CA LYS A 106 -5.16 1.85 14.45
C LYS A 106 -3.73 1.34 14.38
N ALA A 107 -3.47 0.28 13.64
CA ALA A 107 -2.14 -0.26 13.49
C ALA A 107 -1.93 -0.88 12.11
N LEU A 108 -0.65 -1.06 11.78
CA LEU A 108 -0.20 -1.81 10.62
C LEU A 108 0.19 -3.23 11.06
N ILE A 109 -0.22 -4.21 10.26
CA ILE A 109 0.24 -5.59 10.30
C ILE A 109 1.17 -5.79 9.11
N THR A 110 2.35 -6.33 9.37
CA THR A 110 3.31 -6.69 8.32
C THR A 110 3.82 -8.10 8.57
N THR A 111 4.08 -8.83 7.49
CA THR A 111 4.67 -10.18 7.54
C THR A 111 6.09 -10.17 6.99
N THR A 112 6.82 -11.20 7.38
CA THR A 112 8.14 -11.54 6.87
C THR A 112 8.03 -12.80 6.04
N GLU A 113 8.89 -12.95 5.05
CA GLU A 113 9.17 -14.30 4.59
C GLU A 113 9.95 -15.04 5.69
N ASP A 114 9.64 -16.31 5.85
CA ASP A 114 10.45 -17.24 6.64
C ASP A 114 10.92 -18.34 5.69
N PRO A 115 12.18 -18.27 5.19
CA PRO A 115 12.74 -19.29 4.33
C PRO A 115 12.73 -20.69 4.95
N ALA A 116 12.64 -20.78 6.29
CA ALA A 116 12.61 -22.04 7.03
C ALA A 116 11.19 -22.58 7.29
N GLY A 117 10.13 -21.83 6.97
CA GLY A 117 8.74 -22.28 7.07
C GLY A 117 8.23 -22.55 8.50
N THR A 118 8.86 -21.93 9.50
CA THR A 118 8.55 -22.07 10.94
C THR A 118 7.53 -21.05 11.45
N GLY A 119 7.29 -19.98 10.69
CA GLY A 119 6.18 -19.05 10.88
C GLY A 119 6.60 -17.60 10.63
N ALA A 120 5.92 -16.93 9.69
CA ALA A 120 6.13 -15.51 9.41
C ALA A 120 5.75 -14.66 10.63
N ALA A 121 6.67 -13.80 11.10
CA ALA A 121 6.38 -12.91 12.21
C ALA A 121 5.38 -11.83 11.78
N VAL A 122 4.33 -11.64 12.60
CA VAL A 122 3.37 -10.55 12.45
C VAL A 122 3.78 -9.41 13.38
N PHE A 123 4.14 -8.28 12.80
CA PHE A 123 4.45 -7.08 13.60
C PHE A 123 3.30 -6.10 13.60
N ARG A 124 2.98 -5.57 14.78
CA ARG A 124 2.05 -4.46 14.95
C ARG A 124 2.84 -3.17 15.11
N VAL A 125 2.63 -2.21 14.21
CA VAL A 125 3.29 -0.90 14.28
C VAL A 125 2.23 0.20 14.44
N PRO A 126 2.47 1.25 15.26
CA PRO A 126 1.54 2.38 15.36
C PRO A 126 1.29 3.03 13.99
N GLY A 127 0.03 3.39 13.70
CA GLY A 127 -0.38 3.97 12.42
C GLY A 127 -1.09 5.32 12.53
#